data_AF-A0A817XWT9-F1
#
_entry.id   AF-A0A817XWT9-F1
#
_cell.length_a   1.000
_cell.length_b   1.000
_cell.length_c   1.000
_cell.angle_alpha   90.00
_cell.angle_beta   90.00
_cell.angle_gamma   90.00
#
_symmetry.space_group_name_H-M   'P 1'
#
loop_
_entity.id
_entity.type
_entity.pdbx_description
1 polymer ?
#
loop_
_entity_poly.entity_id
_entity_poly.type
_entity_poly.pdbx_seq_one_letter_code
_entity_poly.pdbx_strand_id
1 'polypeptide(L)'
;MTLIVKLIKRLFKNKVVTYRVVDLMDQLSTQKSKNIICISIETDNNHRQFSYFTIDELIILYQHSNVIERSIYELMTLVNQVKAYIDFEYYIDSNLHIKNSYIGPTCLLKILYFSLNLHDHTVQNNSDHIIHILQQFLVLEASTSEKISYHFIHANPSVLFENNLTLGLFIKSVIHYYLFLITQHECSSFKINLISQKYTISDLLILLTPYVNTLRTCCIQCQLHIGYITIAEFAHLLVLDKQKHLNLAIDLNVYCKNQQFRLFDSIKIGKRNPLRQSTYFPFNNSQDSYFDVLRKSLLTYIEMIDIPIIYFKNNQFIHTYTNKTNLSSTFDNNLINLNKINTHINTNFTFGSNSTSISNINEINVSPLTIPPMITDSTQPDKERFTLFVKKLIQIDKLHQGYIRSCVRGNRNTDILFYNIEGNYRFCPRKGAHHQRNTIAILIDTKNLTYTIRCKDANCDNRSLIWKIIE
;
A
#
# COMPACT_ATOMS: atom_id res chain seq x y z
N MET A 1 -14.29 11.05 25.65
CA MET A 1 -13.94 12.12 24.66
C MET A 1 -12.49 12.48 24.89
N THR A 2 -11.63 12.22 23.90
CA THR A 2 -10.18 12.40 24.02
C THR A 2 -9.81 13.84 24.35
N LEU A 3 -8.66 14.04 25.01
CA LEU A 3 -8.13 15.35 25.40
C LEU A 3 -8.08 16.33 24.23
N ILE A 4 -7.62 15.87 23.06
CA ILE A 4 -7.52 16.69 21.85
C ILE A 4 -8.89 17.18 21.36
N VAL A 5 -9.95 16.39 21.49
CA VAL A 5 -11.31 16.80 21.08
C VAL A 5 -11.86 17.85 22.04
N LYS A 6 -11.59 17.73 23.34
CA LYS A 6 -11.91 18.77 24.33
C LYS A 6 -11.20 20.08 24.00
N LEU A 7 -9.91 19.99 23.64
CA LEU A 7 -9.10 21.13 23.25
C LEU A 7 -9.66 21.82 21.99
N ILE A 8 -9.99 21.05 20.95
CA ILE A 8 -10.58 21.58 19.70
C ILE A 8 -11.88 22.34 20.00
N LYS A 9 -12.80 21.76 20.77
CA LYS A 9 -14.06 22.43 21.13
C LYS A 9 -13.85 23.71 21.94
N ARG A 10 -12.80 23.75 22.76
CA ARG A 10 -12.43 24.94 23.56
C ARG A 10 -11.83 26.05 22.69
N LEU A 11 -10.87 25.71 21.83
CA LEU A 11 -10.16 26.67 20.98
C LEU A 11 -11.02 27.16 19.81
N PHE A 12 -11.83 26.28 19.23
CA PHE A 12 -12.59 26.52 18.02
C PHE A 12 -14.08 26.26 18.25
N LYS A 13 -14.75 27.17 18.97
CA LYS A 13 -16.16 27.03 19.38
C LYS A 13 -17.13 26.70 18.23
N ASN A 14 -16.80 27.12 17.01
CA ASN A 14 -17.64 26.93 15.81
C ASN A 14 -17.24 25.70 14.98
N LYS A 15 -16.16 24.99 15.31
CA LYS A 15 -15.74 23.80 14.56
C LYS A 15 -16.56 22.60 14.98
N VAL A 16 -17.29 22.06 14.01
CA VAL A 16 -18.03 20.83 14.19
C VAL A 16 -17.06 19.65 14.14
N VAL A 17 -17.20 18.77 15.12
CA VAL A 17 -16.54 17.47 15.15
C VAL A 17 -17.62 16.43 14.88
N THR A 18 -17.56 15.77 13.72
CA THR A 18 -18.55 14.81 13.26
C THR A 18 -18.07 13.36 13.46
N TYR A 19 -18.98 12.40 13.33
CA TYR A 19 -18.66 10.96 13.38
C TYR A 19 -18.69 10.29 12.01
N ARG A 20 -19.17 10.99 10.98
CA ARG A 20 -19.23 10.47 9.61
C ARG A 20 -18.49 11.40 8.68
N VAL A 21 -17.72 10.81 7.77
CA VAL A 21 -17.03 11.54 6.70
C VAL A 21 -18.03 12.27 5.81
N VAL A 22 -19.21 11.70 5.56
CA VAL A 22 -20.26 12.36 4.74
C VAL A 22 -20.67 13.70 5.34
N ASP A 23 -20.92 13.76 6.65
CA ASP A 23 -21.29 15.01 7.33
C ASP A 23 -20.17 16.06 7.24
N LEU A 24 -18.90 15.62 7.22
CA LEU A 24 -17.77 16.51 6.99
C LEU A 24 -17.76 17.05 5.54
N MET A 25 -17.99 16.18 4.56
CA MET A 25 -18.01 16.59 3.14
C MET A 25 -19.13 17.58 2.84
N ASP A 26 -20.32 17.37 3.43
CA ASP A 26 -21.46 18.29 3.29
C ASP A 26 -21.09 19.68 3.82
N GLN A 27 -20.38 19.75 4.96
CA GLN A 27 -19.90 21.02 5.51
C GLN A 27 -18.86 21.70 4.62
N LEU A 28 -17.91 20.94 4.07
CA LEU A 28 -16.87 21.45 3.18
C LEU A 28 -17.44 22.04 1.89
N SER A 29 -18.57 21.52 1.38
CA SER A 29 -19.23 22.05 0.19
C SER A 29 -19.62 23.53 0.32
N THR A 30 -19.80 24.01 1.55
CA THR A 30 -20.16 25.41 1.85
C THR A 30 -18.96 26.32 2.10
N GLN A 31 -17.75 25.75 2.21
CA GLN A 31 -16.53 26.49 2.52
C GLN A 31 -15.87 27.04 1.25
N LYS A 32 -15.40 28.28 1.32
CA LYS A 32 -14.73 28.97 0.19
C LYS A 32 -13.20 28.92 0.25
N SER A 33 -12.60 28.44 1.34
CA SER A 33 -11.14 28.42 1.50
C SER A 33 -10.50 27.28 0.72
N LYS A 34 -9.46 27.58 -0.06
CA LYS A 34 -8.74 26.61 -0.91
C LYS A 34 -7.75 25.72 -0.14
N ASN A 35 -7.36 26.08 1.09
CA ASN A 35 -6.33 25.38 1.87
C ASN A 35 -6.91 24.81 3.17
N ILE A 36 -7.89 23.92 3.02
CA ILE A 36 -8.51 23.22 4.14
C ILE A 36 -7.91 21.82 4.27
N ILE A 37 -7.48 21.48 5.47
CA ILE A 37 -6.99 20.15 5.83
C ILE A 37 -8.08 19.41 6.58
N CYS A 38 -8.53 18.31 5.99
CA CYS A 38 -9.45 17.39 6.65
C CYS A 38 -8.64 16.51 7.60
N ILE A 39 -9.12 16.33 8.82
CA ILE A 39 -8.47 15.46 9.80
C ILE A 39 -9.43 14.40 10.34
N SER A 40 -8.86 13.25 10.69
CA SER A 40 -9.47 12.22 11.51
C SER A 40 -8.76 12.16 12.86
N ILE A 41 -9.53 12.00 13.92
CA ILE A 41 -9.07 11.93 15.30
C ILE A 41 -9.42 10.54 15.82
N GLU A 42 -8.41 9.78 16.21
CA GLU A 42 -8.59 8.50 16.87
C GLU A 42 -9.01 8.72 18.33
N THR A 43 -10.03 7.98 18.79
CA THR A 43 -10.56 8.07 20.16
C THR A 43 -10.37 6.77 20.92
N ASP A 44 -10.40 6.84 22.26
CA ASP A 44 -10.13 5.71 23.17
C ASP A 44 -11.01 4.47 22.90
N ASN A 45 -12.17 4.64 22.28
CA ASN A 45 -13.11 3.57 21.96
C ASN A 45 -12.90 2.97 20.54
N ASN A 46 -11.75 3.20 19.91
CA ASN A 46 -11.47 2.88 18.49
C ASN A 46 -12.46 3.50 17.48
N HIS A 47 -13.29 4.45 17.92
CA HIS A 47 -14.09 5.27 17.03
C HIS A 47 -13.27 6.44 16.53
N ARG A 48 -13.64 6.94 15.35
CA ARG A 48 -13.00 8.11 14.75
C ARG A 48 -13.98 9.26 14.69
N GLN A 49 -13.44 10.44 14.96
CA GLN A 49 -14.12 11.70 14.78
C GLN A 49 -13.43 12.47 13.67
N PHE A 50 -14.17 13.35 13.00
CA PHE A 50 -13.69 14.06 11.82
C PHE A 50 -13.94 15.55 11.97
N SER A 51 -13.01 16.35 11.45
CA SER A 51 -13.12 17.80 11.41
C SER A 51 -12.20 18.35 10.32
N TYR A 52 -12.16 19.67 10.17
CA TYR A 52 -11.32 20.33 9.18
C TYR A 52 -10.73 21.63 9.73
N PHE A 53 -9.54 21.98 9.27
CA PHE A 53 -8.77 23.12 9.76
C PHE A 53 -8.15 23.86 8.60
N THR A 54 -8.07 25.19 8.68
CA THR A 54 -7.04 25.91 7.92
C THR A 54 -5.66 25.59 8.49
N ILE A 55 -4.60 25.92 7.75
CA ILE A 55 -3.24 25.73 8.26
C ILE A 55 -2.98 26.50 9.55
N ASP A 56 -3.45 27.73 9.66
CA ASP A 56 -3.26 28.55 10.87
C ASP A 56 -4.00 27.95 12.07
N GLU A 57 -5.24 27.46 11.87
CA GLU A 57 -5.97 26.78 12.93
C GLU A 57 -5.27 25.48 13.36
N LEU A 58 -4.71 24.73 12.40
CA LEU A 58 -3.95 23.51 12.70
C LEU A 58 -2.68 23.85 13.49
N ILE A 59 -1.97 24.93 13.15
CA ILE A 59 -0.80 25.40 13.89
C ILE A 59 -1.18 25.78 15.33
N ILE A 60 -2.27 26.53 15.51
CA ILE A 60 -2.80 26.89 16.85
C ILE A 60 -3.10 25.61 17.64
N LEU A 61 -3.69 24.59 17.01
CA LEU A 61 -3.94 23.31 17.66
C LEU A 61 -2.63 22.62 18.11
N TYR A 62 -1.59 22.65 17.28
CA TYR A 62 -0.27 22.09 17.63
C TYR A 62 0.41 22.87 18.76
N GLN A 63 0.32 24.19 18.76
CA GLN A 63 0.87 25.05 19.82
C GLN A 63 0.25 24.78 21.20
N HIS A 64 -1.02 24.41 21.24
CA HIS A 64 -1.77 24.22 22.49
C HIS A 64 -1.95 22.75 22.90
N SER A 65 -1.49 21.79 22.08
CA SER A 65 -1.59 20.37 22.37
C SER A 65 -0.24 19.77 22.73
N ASN A 66 -0.27 18.72 23.54
CA ASN A 66 0.90 17.90 23.79
C ASN A 66 1.00 16.74 22.79
N VAL A 67 2.22 16.29 22.47
CA VAL A 67 2.46 15.11 21.59
C VAL A 67 1.61 13.90 22.01
N ILE A 68 1.51 13.65 23.32
CA ILE A 68 0.78 12.51 23.88
C ILE A 68 -0.75 12.62 23.69
N GLU A 69 -1.26 13.80 23.37
CA GLU A 69 -2.69 14.03 23.10
C GLU A 69 -3.01 13.93 21.60
N ARG A 70 -2.00 14.03 20.73
CA ARG A 70 -2.15 14.08 19.28
C ARG A 70 -2.26 12.69 18.67
N SER A 71 -3.45 12.12 18.68
CA SER A 71 -3.80 10.93 17.85
C SER A 71 -4.58 11.36 16.61
N ILE A 72 -3.96 12.23 15.80
CA ILE A 72 -4.57 12.90 14.65
C ILE A 72 -3.94 12.46 13.33
N TYR A 73 -4.79 12.41 12.30
CA TYR A 73 -4.48 11.90 10.97
C TYR A 73 -5.04 12.86 9.94
N GLU A 74 -4.32 13.09 8.85
CA GLU A 74 -4.87 13.73 7.66
C GLU A 74 -5.84 12.77 6.98
N LEU A 75 -7.02 13.26 6.59
CA LEU A 75 -8.04 12.50 5.88
C LEU A 75 -7.98 12.81 4.39
N MET A 76 -7.57 11.83 3.59
CA MET A 76 -7.46 11.94 2.14
C MET A 76 -8.84 11.78 1.49
N THR A 77 -9.47 12.91 1.15
CA THR A 77 -10.72 12.89 0.38
C THR A 77 -10.43 12.73 -1.12
N LEU A 78 -11.41 12.25 -1.90
CA LEU A 78 -11.25 12.06 -3.35
C LEU A 78 -11.12 13.35 -4.16
N VAL A 79 -11.38 14.50 -3.53
CA VAL A 79 -11.41 15.81 -4.17
C VAL A 79 -10.06 16.51 -4.08
N ASN A 80 -9.15 16.00 -3.25
CA ASN A 80 -7.90 16.68 -2.96
C ASN A 80 -6.79 16.18 -3.89
N GLN A 81 -6.11 17.12 -4.53
CA GLN A 81 -4.80 16.88 -5.10
C GLN A 81 -3.82 16.50 -4.00
N VAL A 82 -2.87 15.62 -4.30
CA VAL A 82 -1.92 15.10 -3.31
C VAL A 82 -0.49 15.18 -3.79
N LYS A 83 0.41 15.45 -2.85
CA LYS A 83 1.85 15.20 -2.99
C LYS A 83 2.12 13.70 -3.16
N ALA A 84 3.24 13.35 -3.79
CA ALA A 84 3.73 11.98 -3.77
C ALA A 84 4.13 11.60 -2.33
N TYR A 85 3.64 10.46 -1.85
CA TYR A 85 4.02 9.89 -0.57
C TYR A 85 4.07 8.35 -0.61
N ILE A 86 4.87 7.76 0.27
CA ILE A 86 4.96 6.33 0.50
C ILE A 86 4.95 6.05 2.00
N ASP A 87 4.14 5.07 2.41
CA ASP A 87 4.29 4.40 3.70
C ASP A 87 5.20 3.18 3.51
N PHE A 88 6.31 3.16 4.25
CA PHE A 88 7.35 2.14 4.16
C PHE A 88 7.53 1.47 5.50
N GLU A 89 7.47 0.14 5.51
CA GLU A 89 7.58 -0.62 6.73
C GLU A 89 7.99 -2.07 6.53
N TYR A 90 8.73 -2.61 7.50
CA TYR A 90 9.00 -4.05 7.60
C TYR A 90 9.32 -4.47 9.04
N TYR A 91 9.12 -5.75 9.35
CA TYR A 91 9.45 -6.31 10.66
C TYR A 91 10.93 -6.68 10.76
N ILE A 92 11.56 -6.25 11.85
CA ILE A 92 13.01 -6.38 12.05
C ILE A 92 13.42 -7.84 12.19
N ASP A 93 12.73 -8.62 13.02
CA ASP A 93 13.10 -10.02 13.30
C ASP A 93 13.03 -10.92 12.05
N SER A 94 12.17 -10.57 11.10
CA SER A 94 12.08 -11.27 9.82
C SER A 94 13.16 -10.86 8.81
N ASN A 95 13.86 -9.76 9.05
CA ASN A 95 14.74 -9.10 8.08
C ASN A 95 16.04 -8.58 8.72
N LEU A 96 16.64 -9.35 9.64
CA LEU A 96 17.82 -8.94 10.41
C LEU A 96 19.00 -8.51 9.54
N HIS A 97 19.15 -9.11 8.35
CA HIS A 97 20.21 -8.80 7.38
C HIS A 97 20.14 -7.37 6.84
N ILE A 98 18.98 -6.68 6.94
CA ILE A 98 18.81 -5.29 6.50
C ILE A 98 18.37 -4.34 7.62
N LYS A 99 18.34 -4.79 8.89
CA LYS A 99 17.83 -4.01 10.04
C LYS A 99 18.37 -2.57 10.12
N ASN A 100 19.65 -2.38 9.84
CA ASN A 100 20.33 -1.08 9.88
C ASN A 100 20.77 -0.61 8.48
N SER A 101 20.16 -1.13 7.42
CA SER A 101 20.50 -0.80 6.05
C SER A 101 19.62 0.34 5.54
N TYR A 102 20.24 1.43 5.13
CA TYR A 102 19.57 2.54 4.44
C TYR A 102 19.45 2.32 2.92
N ILE A 103 20.01 1.20 2.41
CA ILE A 103 20.05 0.91 0.98
C ILE A 103 18.63 0.84 0.38
N GLY A 104 17.71 0.14 1.04
CA GLY A 104 16.31 0.06 0.60
C GLY A 104 15.63 1.44 0.54
N PRO A 105 15.53 2.17 1.66
CA PRO A 105 15.04 3.54 1.67
C PRO A 105 15.67 4.47 0.62
N THR A 106 17.00 4.49 0.49
CA THR A 106 17.71 5.31 -0.51
C THR A 106 17.36 4.88 -1.94
N CYS A 107 17.28 3.57 -2.21
CA CYS A 107 16.86 3.02 -3.49
C CYS A 107 15.44 3.50 -3.85
N LEU A 108 14.51 3.45 -2.89
CA LEU A 108 13.15 3.93 -3.09
C LEU A 108 13.10 5.43 -3.44
N LEU A 109 13.87 6.25 -2.72
CA LEU A 109 13.95 7.68 -2.98
C LEU A 109 14.52 8.00 -4.37
N LYS A 110 15.55 7.25 -4.82
CA LYS A 110 16.04 7.33 -6.20
C LYS A 110 14.94 6.98 -7.21
N ILE A 111 14.26 5.84 -7.03
CA ILE A 111 13.15 5.42 -7.90
C ILE A 111 12.09 6.52 -8.00
N LEU A 112 11.66 7.06 -6.86
CA LEU A 112 10.67 8.12 -6.79
C LEU A 112 11.15 9.39 -7.51
N TYR A 113 12.35 9.88 -7.20
CA TYR A 113 12.90 11.10 -7.81
C TYR A 113 12.93 10.99 -9.33
N PHE A 114 13.49 9.90 -9.88
CA PHE A 114 13.57 9.73 -11.33
C PHE A 114 12.20 9.48 -11.97
N SER A 115 11.29 8.80 -11.28
CA SER A 115 9.94 8.55 -11.82
C SER A 115 9.08 9.82 -11.82
N LEU A 116 9.27 10.71 -10.84
CA LEU A 116 8.52 11.96 -10.70
C LEU A 116 9.12 13.11 -11.52
N ASN A 117 10.44 13.08 -11.78
CA ASN A 117 11.06 14.04 -12.68
C ASN A 117 10.69 13.71 -14.13
N LEU A 118 9.79 14.53 -14.65
CA LEU A 118 9.20 14.40 -15.97
C LEU A 118 10.15 14.85 -17.10
N HIS A 119 11.24 15.55 -16.78
CA HIS A 119 12.25 16.00 -17.75
C HIS A 119 13.56 15.21 -17.60
N ASP A 120 14.16 14.86 -18.72
CA ASP A 120 15.43 14.15 -18.79
C ASP A 120 16.58 15.11 -18.51
N HIS A 121 17.07 15.10 -17.27
CA HIS A 121 18.37 15.66 -16.97
C HIS A 121 19.36 14.50 -17.07
N THR A 122 20.33 14.63 -17.97
CA THR A 122 21.51 13.77 -18.04
C THR A 122 22.29 13.93 -16.73
N VAL A 123 21.93 13.13 -15.73
CA VAL A 123 22.48 13.24 -14.38
C VAL A 123 23.78 12.44 -14.30
N GLN A 124 24.85 13.10 -13.84
CA GLN A 124 26.09 12.44 -13.45
C GLN A 124 25.93 11.79 -12.06
N ASN A 125 26.37 10.54 -11.94
CA ASN A 125 26.28 9.73 -10.72
C ASN A 125 27.39 10.12 -9.71
N ASN A 126 27.26 11.28 -9.06
CA ASN A 126 28.19 11.71 -8.00
C ASN A 126 27.49 11.81 -6.63
N SER A 127 28.28 11.90 -5.55
CA SER A 127 27.79 11.96 -4.16
C SER A 127 26.85 13.15 -3.90
N ASP A 128 27.15 14.29 -4.52
CA ASP A 128 26.39 15.54 -4.34
C ASP A 128 24.98 15.41 -4.93
N HIS A 129 24.82 14.64 -6.01
CA HIS A 129 23.52 14.38 -6.61
C HIS A 129 22.64 13.49 -5.72
N ILE A 130 23.19 12.46 -5.08
CA ILE A 130 22.42 11.62 -4.15
C ILE A 130 21.92 12.46 -2.98
N ILE A 131 22.76 13.33 -2.43
CA ILE A 131 22.37 14.26 -1.36
C ILE A 131 21.21 15.14 -1.84
N HIS A 132 21.31 15.72 -3.04
CA HIS A 132 20.25 16.52 -3.63
C HIS A 132 18.91 15.75 -3.78
N ILE A 133 18.95 14.49 -4.22
CA ILE A 133 17.77 13.61 -4.32
C ILE A 133 17.12 13.44 -2.94
N LEU A 134 17.91 13.02 -1.94
CA LEU A 134 17.42 12.75 -0.59
C LEU A 134 16.78 14.00 0.03
N GLN A 135 17.37 15.15 -0.25
CA GLN A 135 16.93 16.46 0.21
C GLN A 135 15.57 16.93 -0.34
N GLN A 136 15.04 16.30 -1.40
CA GLN A 136 13.70 16.62 -1.91
C GLN A 136 12.56 15.99 -1.08
N PHE A 137 12.87 14.96 -0.29
CA PHE A 137 11.87 14.19 0.44
C PHE A 137 11.98 14.43 1.94
N LEU A 138 10.86 14.82 2.55
CA LEU A 138 10.73 14.79 3.99
C LEU A 138 10.45 13.35 4.41
N VAL A 139 11.37 12.77 5.19
CA VAL A 139 11.22 11.43 5.75
C VAL A 139 10.81 11.55 7.21
N LEU A 140 9.61 11.10 7.53
CA LEU A 140 9.18 10.97 8.91
C LEU A 140 9.29 9.51 9.37
N GLU A 141 9.76 9.29 10.58
CA GLU A 141 10.08 8.01 11.17
C GLU A 141 9.25 7.76 12.44
N ALA A 142 8.78 6.53 12.58
CA ALA A 142 8.16 6.03 13.80
C ALA A 142 8.58 4.58 14.10
N SER A 143 9.79 4.22 13.69
CA SER A 143 10.42 2.92 13.94
C SER A 143 10.39 2.54 15.43
N THR A 144 10.37 1.25 15.68
CA THR A 144 10.37 0.63 17.01
C THR A 144 11.40 -0.49 17.05
N SER A 145 11.58 -1.13 18.21
CA SER A 145 12.43 -2.32 18.32
C SER A 145 11.95 -3.50 17.45
N GLU A 146 10.66 -3.56 17.10
CA GLU A 146 10.06 -4.66 16.33
C GLU A 146 9.95 -4.36 14.83
N LYS A 147 9.90 -3.08 14.45
CA LYS A 147 9.44 -2.66 13.12
C LYS A 147 10.09 -1.36 12.69
N ILE A 148 10.62 -1.34 11.47
CA ILE A 148 11.01 -0.11 10.76
C ILE A 148 9.76 0.52 10.15
N SER A 149 9.61 1.85 10.27
CA SER A 149 8.43 2.57 9.76
C SER A 149 8.81 3.99 9.36
N TYR A 150 8.71 4.28 8.06
CA TYR A 150 8.97 5.57 7.45
C TYR A 150 7.78 6.04 6.63
N HIS A 151 7.48 7.33 6.71
CA HIS A 151 6.65 8.05 5.76
C HIS A 151 7.56 8.91 4.89
N PHE A 152 7.67 8.59 3.61
CA PHE A 152 8.36 9.41 2.62
C PHE A 152 7.37 10.37 2.00
N ILE A 153 7.66 11.68 2.02
CA ILE A 153 6.78 12.72 1.50
C ILE A 153 7.60 13.63 0.59
N HIS A 154 7.16 13.82 -0.66
CA HIS A 154 7.78 14.77 -1.57
C HIS A 154 7.36 16.20 -1.16
N ALA A 155 8.14 16.79 -0.24
CA ALA A 155 7.77 18.03 0.44
C ALA A 155 7.77 19.26 -0.48
N ASN A 156 8.62 19.25 -1.51
CA ASN A 156 8.69 20.27 -2.56
C ASN A 156 8.28 19.63 -3.91
N PRO A 157 6.99 19.38 -4.13
CA PRO A 157 6.55 18.57 -5.27
C PRO A 157 6.81 19.28 -6.60
N SER A 158 7.59 18.65 -7.48
CA SER A 158 7.67 19.00 -8.91
C SER A 158 6.41 18.58 -9.69
N VAL A 159 5.61 17.67 -9.13
CA VAL A 159 4.37 17.16 -9.71
C VAL A 159 3.38 16.78 -8.61
N LEU A 160 2.09 16.98 -8.86
CA LEU A 160 0.98 16.55 -8.02
C LEU A 160 0.21 15.41 -8.68
N PHE A 161 -0.61 14.72 -7.90
CA PHE A 161 -1.56 13.73 -8.41
C PHE A 161 -2.99 14.22 -8.17
N GLU A 162 -3.91 13.90 -9.10
CA GLU A 162 -5.33 14.25 -8.99
C GLU A 162 -5.92 13.85 -7.63
N ASN A 163 -5.52 12.69 -7.12
CA ASN A 163 -5.87 12.18 -5.80
C ASN A 163 -4.93 11.02 -5.42
N ASN A 164 -5.09 10.50 -4.19
CA ASN A 164 -4.27 9.41 -3.67
C ASN A 164 -4.44 8.07 -4.41
N LEU A 165 -5.57 7.83 -5.09
CA LEU A 165 -5.76 6.62 -5.89
C LEU A 165 -4.89 6.67 -7.15
N THR A 166 -4.86 7.81 -7.83
CA THR A 166 -3.99 8.04 -8.99
C THR A 166 -2.52 7.88 -8.61
N LEU A 167 -2.10 8.45 -7.48
CA LEU A 167 -0.76 8.22 -6.92
C LEU A 167 -0.51 6.71 -6.68
N GLY A 168 -1.45 6.00 -6.07
CA GLY A 168 -1.30 4.58 -5.81
C GLY A 168 -1.15 3.73 -7.07
N LEU A 169 -1.92 4.03 -8.11
CA LEU A 169 -1.77 3.39 -9.42
C LEU A 169 -0.41 3.69 -10.04
N PHE A 170 0.08 4.92 -9.89
CA PHE A 170 1.39 5.32 -10.38
C PHE A 170 2.50 4.55 -9.67
N ILE A 171 2.52 4.53 -8.34
CA ILE A 171 3.50 3.79 -7.55
C ILE A 171 3.45 2.29 -7.86
N LYS A 172 2.25 1.69 -7.96
CA LYS A 172 2.09 0.29 -8.37
C LYS A 172 2.70 0.02 -9.73
N SER A 173 2.44 0.88 -10.71
CA SER A 173 2.96 0.74 -12.08
C SER A 173 4.48 0.85 -12.13
N VAL A 174 5.06 1.81 -11.39
CA VAL A 174 6.52 1.98 -11.26
C VAL A 174 7.15 0.75 -10.63
N ILE A 175 6.66 0.30 -9.47
CA ILE A 175 7.23 -0.87 -8.78
C ILE A 175 7.09 -2.14 -9.62
N HIS A 176 5.95 -2.32 -10.29
CA HIS A 176 5.77 -3.42 -11.22
C HIS A 176 6.77 -3.37 -12.40
N TYR A 177 7.05 -2.18 -12.95
CA TYR A 177 8.07 -1.99 -13.99
C TYR A 177 9.44 -2.48 -13.54
N TYR A 178 9.90 -2.05 -12.37
CA TYR A 178 11.20 -2.49 -11.85
C TYR A 178 11.23 -4.00 -11.56
N LEU A 179 10.19 -4.56 -10.92
CA LEU A 179 10.10 -6.00 -10.68
C LEU A 179 10.16 -6.80 -11.98
N PHE A 180 9.42 -6.37 -13.01
CA PHE A 180 9.39 -7.04 -14.30
C PHE A 180 10.75 -6.98 -15.00
N LEU A 181 11.43 -5.83 -14.97
CA LEU A 181 12.80 -5.72 -15.52
C LEU A 181 13.79 -6.63 -14.78
N ILE A 182 13.66 -6.78 -13.47
CA ILE A 182 14.48 -7.73 -12.70
C ILE A 182 14.24 -9.15 -13.19
N THR A 183 12.98 -9.56 -13.45
CA THR A 183 12.72 -10.93 -13.94
C THR A 183 13.24 -11.19 -15.36
N GLN A 184 13.50 -10.13 -16.14
CA GLN A 184 14.12 -10.22 -17.47
C GLN A 184 15.66 -10.32 -17.42
N HIS A 185 16.26 -10.07 -16.25
CA HIS A 185 17.70 -10.23 -16.11
C HIS A 185 18.08 -11.71 -16.21
N GLU A 186 19.12 -12.00 -16.99
CA GLU A 186 19.71 -13.34 -17.04
C GLU A 186 21.20 -13.26 -16.71
N CYS A 187 21.64 -14.10 -15.78
CA CYS A 187 23.04 -14.32 -15.48
C CYS A 187 23.27 -15.78 -15.05
N SER A 188 24.53 -16.15 -14.77
CA SER A 188 24.89 -17.51 -14.36
C SER A 188 24.16 -17.99 -13.10
N SER A 189 23.74 -17.07 -12.23
CA SER A 189 23.10 -17.37 -10.94
C SER A 189 21.59 -17.09 -10.91
N PHE A 190 21.04 -16.44 -11.95
CA PHE A 190 19.66 -15.96 -11.96
C PHE A 190 19.06 -16.06 -13.36
N LYS A 191 17.96 -16.79 -13.48
CA LYS A 191 17.19 -16.89 -14.71
C LYS A 191 15.74 -17.22 -14.38
N ILE A 192 14.80 -16.49 -14.97
CA ILE A 192 13.36 -16.74 -14.85
C ILE A 192 12.77 -16.86 -16.25
N ASN A 193 12.09 -17.97 -16.52
CA ASN A 193 11.35 -18.15 -17.76
C ASN A 193 9.92 -17.61 -17.57
N LEU A 194 9.61 -16.48 -18.20
CA LEU A 194 8.27 -15.92 -18.17
C LEU A 194 7.38 -16.63 -19.20
N ILE A 195 6.22 -17.08 -18.74
CA ILE A 195 5.23 -17.84 -19.53
C ILE A 195 4.01 -17.01 -19.95
N SER A 196 3.85 -15.82 -19.36
CA SER A 196 2.76 -14.88 -19.66
C SER A 196 3.33 -13.56 -20.15
N GLN A 197 2.54 -12.81 -20.92
CA GLN A 197 2.89 -11.44 -21.30
C GLN A 197 2.61 -10.44 -20.18
N LYS A 198 1.64 -10.76 -19.30
CA LYS A 198 1.21 -9.87 -18.22
C LYS A 198 1.25 -10.52 -16.85
N TYR A 199 1.63 -9.73 -15.86
CA TYR A 199 1.76 -10.14 -14.46
C TYR A 199 1.15 -9.12 -13.51
N THR A 200 0.79 -9.59 -12.32
CA THR A 200 0.56 -8.74 -11.15
C THR A 200 1.84 -8.62 -10.33
N ILE A 201 1.90 -7.66 -9.41
CA ILE A 201 3.01 -7.55 -8.44
C ILE A 201 3.17 -8.85 -7.64
N SER A 202 2.06 -9.45 -7.20
CA SER A 202 2.10 -10.70 -6.43
C SER A 202 2.69 -11.85 -7.23
N ASP A 203 2.38 -11.97 -8.52
CA ASP A 203 2.96 -13.01 -9.37
C ASP A 203 4.48 -12.85 -9.49
N LEU A 204 4.95 -11.61 -9.69
CA LEU A 204 6.38 -11.32 -9.76
C LEU A 204 7.09 -11.59 -8.42
N LEU A 205 6.47 -11.27 -7.29
CA LEU A 205 7.04 -11.59 -5.97
C LEU A 205 7.14 -13.10 -5.75
N ILE A 206 6.14 -13.89 -6.18
CA ILE A 206 6.19 -15.35 -6.13
C ILE A 206 7.38 -15.87 -6.97
N LEU A 207 7.52 -15.38 -8.20
CA LEU A 207 8.63 -15.77 -9.09
C LEU A 207 10.01 -15.40 -8.53
N LEU A 208 10.11 -14.27 -7.82
CA LEU A 208 11.37 -13.79 -7.26
C LEU A 208 11.73 -14.40 -5.90
N THR A 209 10.76 -14.98 -5.18
CA THR A 209 10.94 -15.58 -3.84
C THR A 209 12.16 -16.49 -3.71
N PRO A 210 12.41 -17.48 -4.60
CA PRO A 210 13.58 -18.36 -4.48
C PRO A 210 14.92 -17.64 -4.73
N TYR A 211 14.92 -16.46 -5.35
CA TYR A 211 16.12 -15.77 -5.80
C TYR A 211 16.50 -14.54 -4.97
N VAL A 212 15.69 -14.14 -3.98
CA VAL A 212 15.90 -12.88 -3.24
C VAL A 212 17.30 -12.76 -2.65
N ASN A 213 17.85 -13.85 -2.09
CA ASN A 213 19.21 -13.84 -1.55
C ASN A 213 20.26 -13.71 -2.67
N THR A 214 20.10 -14.45 -3.76
CA THR A 214 20.96 -14.34 -4.95
C THR A 214 20.98 -12.93 -5.53
N LEU A 215 19.82 -12.27 -5.60
CA LEU A 215 19.69 -10.89 -6.07
C LEU A 215 20.47 -9.90 -5.18
N ARG A 216 20.51 -10.16 -3.87
CA ARG A 216 21.25 -9.32 -2.91
C ARG A 216 22.75 -9.54 -2.94
N THR A 217 23.23 -10.76 -3.20
CA THR A 217 24.66 -11.11 -3.02
C THR A 217 25.40 -11.36 -4.34
N CYS A 218 24.81 -12.13 -5.25
CA CYS A 218 25.48 -12.58 -6.47
C CYS A 218 25.29 -11.59 -7.61
N CYS A 219 24.09 -11.02 -7.75
CA CYS A 219 23.80 -10.03 -8.79
C CYS A 219 24.47 -8.66 -8.55
N ILE A 220 25.19 -8.48 -7.43
CA ILE A 220 26.07 -7.31 -7.23
C ILE A 220 27.13 -7.25 -8.36
N GLN A 221 27.68 -8.41 -8.75
CA GLN A 221 28.74 -8.48 -9.76
C GLN A 221 28.23 -8.18 -11.17
N CYS A 222 26.92 -8.30 -11.41
CA CYS A 222 26.34 -8.05 -12.72
C CYS A 222 26.35 -6.57 -13.10
N GLN A 223 26.51 -5.64 -12.14
CA GLN A 223 26.43 -4.18 -12.32
C GLN A 223 25.26 -3.72 -13.21
N LEU A 224 24.19 -4.52 -13.30
CA LEU A 224 23.06 -4.19 -14.16
C LEU A 224 22.27 -3.08 -13.49
N HIS A 225 22.33 -1.92 -14.13
CA HIS A 225 21.59 -0.74 -13.72
C HIS A 225 20.22 -0.74 -14.39
N ILE A 226 19.16 -0.67 -13.58
CA ILE A 226 17.82 -0.33 -14.03
C ILE A 226 17.66 1.17 -13.79
N GLY A 227 18.01 1.98 -14.78
CA GLY A 227 18.15 3.43 -14.58
C GLY A 227 19.31 3.77 -13.64
N TYR A 228 19.02 4.37 -12.49
CA TYR A 228 20.03 4.81 -11.51
C TYR A 228 20.16 3.89 -10.28
N ILE A 229 19.53 2.73 -10.32
CA ILE A 229 19.60 1.74 -9.24
C ILE A 229 20.13 0.41 -9.76
N THR A 230 20.73 -0.35 -8.87
CA THR A 230 21.14 -1.74 -9.11
C THR A 230 20.05 -2.71 -8.67
N ILE A 231 20.07 -3.92 -9.23
CA ILE A 231 19.21 -5.02 -8.78
C ILE A 231 19.40 -5.32 -7.29
N ALA A 232 20.65 -5.28 -6.81
CA ALA A 232 20.97 -5.51 -5.40
C ALA A 232 20.36 -4.43 -4.50
N GLU A 233 20.42 -3.14 -4.88
CA GLU A 233 19.74 -2.06 -4.17
C GLU A 233 18.22 -2.29 -4.13
N PHE A 234 17.59 -2.66 -5.26
CA PHE A 234 16.16 -2.94 -5.30
C PHE A 234 15.78 -4.14 -4.42
N ALA A 235 16.61 -5.18 -4.34
CA ALA A 235 16.34 -6.36 -3.52
C ALA A 235 16.28 -6.08 -2.01
N HIS A 236 16.70 -4.89 -1.56
CA HIS A 236 16.50 -4.40 -0.19
C HIS A 236 15.07 -3.87 0.06
N LEU A 237 14.27 -3.66 -0.99
CA LEU A 237 12.83 -3.36 -0.90
C LEU A 237 11.98 -4.63 -0.78
N LEU A 238 12.56 -5.80 -1.09
CA LEU A 238 11.92 -7.10 -0.93
C LEU A 238 12.16 -7.57 0.51
N VAL A 239 11.11 -7.77 1.28
CA VAL A 239 11.17 -8.07 2.72
C VAL A 239 10.27 -9.25 3.07
N LEU A 240 10.62 -9.96 4.14
CA LEU A 240 9.80 -11.05 4.65
C LEU A 240 8.81 -10.54 5.70
N ASP A 241 7.57 -11.02 5.64
CA ASP A 241 6.60 -10.81 6.72
C ASP A 241 6.90 -11.72 7.93
N LYS A 242 6.01 -11.70 8.94
CA LYS A 242 6.14 -12.56 10.13
C LYS A 242 6.03 -14.04 9.82
N GLN A 243 5.34 -14.39 8.73
CA GLN A 243 5.12 -15.75 8.23
C GLN A 243 6.19 -16.18 7.22
N LYS A 244 7.24 -15.37 7.01
CA LYS A 244 8.32 -15.61 6.04
C LYS A 244 7.86 -15.60 4.58
N HIS A 245 6.72 -14.99 4.25
CA HIS A 245 6.37 -14.71 2.86
C HIS A 245 7.05 -13.44 2.38
N LEU A 246 7.49 -13.45 1.12
CA LEU A 246 8.07 -12.28 0.49
C LEU A 246 7.01 -11.23 0.17
N ASN A 247 7.29 -10.00 0.57
CA ASN A 247 6.48 -8.82 0.33
C ASN A 247 7.37 -7.63 -0.04
N LEU A 248 6.75 -6.51 -0.39
CA LEU A 248 7.44 -5.22 -0.52
C LEU A 248 7.47 -4.53 0.83
N ALA A 249 8.54 -3.78 1.10
CA ALA A 249 8.59 -2.84 2.22
C ALA A 249 7.69 -1.61 1.99
N ILE A 250 7.15 -1.44 0.78
CA ILE A 250 6.25 -0.35 0.40
C ILE A 250 4.81 -0.82 0.65
N ASP A 251 4.07 -0.16 1.54
CA ASP A 251 2.65 -0.48 1.76
C ASP A 251 1.78 0.12 0.65
N LEU A 252 1.42 -0.72 -0.32
CA LEU A 252 0.58 -0.34 -1.45
C LEU A 252 -0.92 -0.28 -1.11
N ASN A 253 -1.32 -0.61 0.13
CA ASN A 253 -2.73 -0.60 0.57
C ASN A 253 -3.17 0.76 1.12
N VAL A 254 -2.23 1.67 1.41
CA VAL A 254 -2.56 3.03 1.87
C VAL A 254 -3.25 3.87 0.80
N TYR A 255 -3.19 3.46 -0.47
CA TYR A 255 -3.84 4.17 -1.57
C TYR A 255 -5.30 3.73 -1.73
N CYS A 256 -6.13 4.08 -0.75
CA CYS A 256 -7.56 3.77 -0.73
C CYS A 256 -8.43 5.02 -0.45
N LYS A 257 -9.74 4.91 -0.70
CA LYS A 257 -10.67 6.04 -0.47
C LYS A 257 -10.72 6.39 1.02
N ASN A 258 -10.68 7.69 1.33
CA ASN A 258 -10.72 8.18 2.71
C ASN A 258 -9.56 7.64 3.56
N GLN A 259 -8.40 7.42 2.92
CA GLN A 259 -7.18 7.02 3.62
C GLN A 259 -6.88 8.01 4.74
N GLN A 260 -6.40 7.49 5.85
CA GLN A 260 -5.97 8.30 6.98
C GLN A 260 -4.46 8.18 7.11
N PHE A 261 -3.79 9.32 7.05
CA PHE A 261 -2.33 9.40 7.08
C PHE A 261 -1.90 10.10 8.37
N ARG A 262 -1.11 9.44 9.21
CA ARG A 262 -0.76 9.99 10.53
C ARG A 262 0.05 11.26 10.36
N LEU A 263 -0.35 12.34 11.05
CA LEU A 263 0.33 13.62 10.96
C LEU A 263 1.67 13.60 11.67
N PHE A 264 2.55 14.53 11.28
CA PHE A 264 3.79 14.84 11.99
C PHE A 264 3.54 15.01 13.49
N ASP A 265 4.42 14.45 14.31
CA ASP A 265 4.40 14.54 15.75
C ASP A 265 3.09 14.06 16.43
N SER A 266 2.36 13.21 15.71
CA SER A 266 1.18 12.49 16.19
C SER A 266 1.50 11.03 16.47
N ILE A 267 0.82 10.45 17.46
CA ILE A 267 0.96 9.07 17.91
C ILE A 267 -0.24 8.22 17.46
N LYS A 268 -0.04 6.90 17.41
CA LYS A 268 -1.19 5.97 17.44
C LYS A 268 -1.69 5.89 18.88
N ILE A 269 -3.00 5.78 19.08
CA ILE A 269 -3.55 5.72 20.43
C ILE A 269 -2.93 4.56 21.24
N GLY A 270 -2.60 4.80 22.50
CA GLY A 270 -1.93 3.82 23.35
C GLY A 270 -0.47 3.52 22.99
N LYS A 271 0.13 4.24 22.03
CA LYS A 271 1.55 4.14 21.68
C LYS A 271 2.31 5.41 22.09
N ARG A 272 3.63 5.29 22.19
CA ARG A 272 4.54 6.40 22.56
C ARG A 272 5.62 6.65 21.50
N ASN A 273 5.30 6.40 20.23
CA ASN A 273 6.19 6.62 19.09
C ASN A 273 5.60 7.69 18.15
N PRO A 274 5.82 8.98 18.44
CA PRO A 274 5.40 10.06 17.54
C PRO A 274 6.13 9.97 16.21
N LEU A 275 5.46 10.37 15.15
CA LEU A 275 6.02 10.40 13.81
C LEU A 275 6.93 11.63 13.66
N ARG A 276 8.25 11.46 13.69
CA ARG A 276 9.23 12.58 13.73
C ARG A 276 10.11 12.60 12.50
N GLN A 277 10.70 13.74 12.18
CA GLN A 277 11.68 13.80 11.10
C GLN A 277 12.84 12.82 11.38
N SER A 278 13.21 12.02 10.38
CA SER A 278 14.32 11.08 10.50
C SER A 278 15.65 11.84 10.56
N THR A 279 16.54 11.42 11.43
CA THR A 279 17.90 11.98 11.55
C THR A 279 18.85 11.46 10.46
N TYR A 280 18.47 10.38 9.76
CA TYR A 280 19.32 9.71 8.77
C TYR A 280 19.12 10.21 7.35
N PHE A 281 17.92 10.75 7.06
CA PHE A 281 17.58 11.33 5.77
C PHE A 281 17.42 12.84 5.95
N PRO A 282 18.53 13.61 5.88
CA PRO A 282 18.45 15.05 6.09
C PRO A 282 17.63 15.67 4.96
N PHE A 283 16.54 16.33 5.35
CA PHE A 283 15.72 17.13 4.45
C PHE A 283 16.33 18.53 4.32
N ASN A 284 16.35 19.10 3.10
CA ASN A 284 17.01 20.40 2.85
C ASN A 284 16.21 21.55 3.46
N ASN A 285 16.53 21.87 4.71
CA ASN A 285 16.70 23.24 5.19
C ASN A 285 17.07 23.20 6.67
N SER A 286 18.30 23.55 7.01
CA SER A 286 18.73 23.76 8.40
C SER A 286 17.98 24.91 9.10
N GLN A 287 17.12 25.64 8.37
CA GLN A 287 16.34 26.78 8.84
C GLN A 287 14.84 26.50 8.99
N ASP A 288 14.33 25.33 8.57
CA ASP A 288 12.90 25.03 8.68
C ASP A 288 12.49 24.98 10.16
N SER A 289 11.50 25.80 10.53
CA SER A 289 10.91 25.74 11.86
C SER A 289 10.07 24.47 12.05
N TYR A 290 9.72 24.16 13.29
CA TYR A 290 8.80 23.06 13.61
C TYR A 290 7.49 23.11 12.80
N PHE A 291 6.95 24.31 12.57
CA PHE A 291 5.71 24.48 11.80
C PHE A 291 5.93 24.42 10.29
N ASP A 292 7.14 24.69 9.80
CA ASP A 292 7.46 24.47 8.38
C ASP A 292 7.54 22.98 8.07
N VAL A 293 8.11 22.18 8.98
CA VAL A 293 8.08 20.71 8.88
C VAL A 293 6.62 20.21 8.92
N LEU A 294 5.79 20.75 9.82
CA LEU A 294 4.36 20.42 9.85
C LEU A 294 3.69 20.70 8.49
N ARG A 295 3.84 21.91 7.94
CA ARG A 295 3.27 22.30 6.64
C ARG A 295 3.73 21.38 5.51
N LYS A 296 5.04 21.12 5.44
CA LYS A 296 5.64 20.26 4.42
C LYS A 296 5.17 18.81 4.53
N SER A 297 4.88 18.33 5.74
CA SER A 297 4.35 16.98 5.98
C SER A 297 2.89 16.76 5.56
N LEU A 298 2.12 17.83 5.35
CA LEU A 298 0.72 17.72 4.93
C LEU A 298 0.63 17.36 3.45
N LEU A 299 -0.09 16.28 3.15
CA LEU A 299 -0.15 15.69 1.82
C LEU A 299 -1.02 16.49 0.85
N THR A 300 -2.08 17.14 1.36
CA THR A 300 -3.00 17.94 0.54
C THR A 300 -2.76 19.44 0.64
N TYR A 301 -1.77 19.87 1.42
CA TYR A 301 -1.38 21.28 1.50
C TYR A 301 -0.38 21.64 0.40
N ILE A 302 -0.73 22.57 -0.48
CA ILE A 302 0.07 22.97 -1.63
C ILE A 302 0.32 24.48 -1.55
N GLU A 303 1.59 24.87 -1.43
CA GLU A 303 2.00 26.29 -1.34
C GLU A 303 2.24 26.92 -2.72
N MET A 304 2.84 26.17 -3.64
CA MET A 304 3.21 26.68 -4.96
C MET A 304 2.02 26.66 -5.92
N ILE A 305 1.96 27.70 -6.75
CA ILE A 305 1.04 27.80 -7.88
C ILE A 305 1.75 27.20 -9.11
N ASP A 306 1.00 26.58 -10.02
CA ASP A 306 1.50 26.06 -11.30
C ASP A 306 2.37 24.79 -11.27
N ILE A 307 2.06 23.87 -10.35
CA ILE A 307 2.61 22.52 -10.36
C ILE A 307 1.84 21.65 -11.36
N PRO A 308 2.49 20.88 -12.25
CA PRO A 308 1.78 19.93 -13.11
C PRO A 308 1.06 18.87 -12.28
N ILE A 309 -0.11 18.45 -12.75
CA ILE A 309 -0.95 17.44 -12.10
C ILE A 309 -1.02 16.21 -13.00
N ILE A 310 -0.72 15.04 -12.45
CA ILE A 310 -0.88 13.73 -13.09
C ILE A 310 -2.30 13.19 -12.84
N TYR A 311 -2.93 12.77 -13.92
CA TYR A 311 -4.21 12.07 -13.98
C TYR A 311 -4.02 10.68 -14.57
N PHE A 312 -4.95 9.77 -14.29
CA PHE A 312 -5.01 8.48 -14.98
C PHE A 312 -6.35 8.37 -15.73
N LYS A 313 -6.30 8.36 -17.05
CA LYS A 313 -7.48 8.28 -17.93
C LYS A 313 -7.17 7.37 -19.10
N ASN A 314 -8.17 6.61 -19.55
CA ASN A 314 -8.05 5.71 -20.71
C ASN A 314 -6.82 4.78 -20.63
N ASN A 315 -6.58 4.22 -19.44
CA ASN A 315 -5.45 3.33 -19.14
C ASN A 315 -4.05 3.96 -19.32
N GLN A 316 -3.95 5.29 -19.21
CA GLN A 316 -2.70 6.02 -19.36
C GLN A 316 -2.62 7.16 -18.33
N PHE A 317 -1.40 7.41 -17.86
CA PHE A 317 -1.08 8.63 -17.14
C PHE A 317 -0.94 9.78 -18.11
N ILE A 318 -1.63 10.88 -17.81
CA ILE A 318 -1.52 12.14 -18.53
C ILE A 318 -1.18 13.23 -17.51
N HIS A 319 -0.54 14.32 -17.94
CA HIS A 319 -0.21 15.44 -17.08
C HIS A 319 -0.81 16.74 -17.65
N THR A 320 -1.14 17.70 -16.80
CA THR A 320 -1.60 19.03 -17.21
C THR A 320 -1.02 20.11 -16.31
N TYR A 321 -0.76 21.30 -16.87
CA TYR A 321 -0.47 22.50 -16.09
C TYR A 321 -1.76 23.26 -15.80
N THR A 322 -1.90 23.81 -14.59
CA THR A 322 -3.10 24.54 -14.13
C THR A 322 -3.50 25.73 -15.01
N ASN A 323 -2.59 26.32 -15.79
CA ASN A 323 -2.84 27.52 -16.60
C ASN A 323 -3.05 27.27 -18.11
N LYS A 324 -3.19 26.03 -18.59
CA LYS A 324 -3.50 25.76 -20.01
C LYS A 324 -4.89 25.15 -20.15
N THR A 325 -5.87 25.98 -20.53
CA THR A 325 -7.28 25.65 -20.76
C THR A 325 -7.54 24.80 -22.01
N ASN A 326 -6.51 24.47 -22.79
CA ASN A 326 -6.67 23.60 -23.96
C ASN A 326 -6.11 22.22 -23.66
N LEU A 327 -7.01 21.26 -23.45
CA LEU A 327 -6.69 19.83 -23.52
C LEU A 327 -6.29 19.49 -24.95
N SER A 328 -5.00 19.46 -25.23
CA SER A 328 -4.48 18.62 -26.31
C SER A 328 -3.88 17.38 -25.66
N SER A 329 -4.51 16.23 -25.92
CA SER A 329 -3.94 14.91 -25.71
C SER A 329 -2.77 14.71 -26.67
N THR A 330 -1.67 15.42 -26.45
CA THR A 330 -0.47 15.31 -27.28
C THR A 330 0.57 14.60 -26.45
N PHE A 331 1.00 13.44 -26.94
CA PHE A 331 2.27 12.81 -26.58
C PHE A 331 3.33 13.91 -26.52
N ASP A 332 3.77 14.27 -25.32
CA ASP A 332 4.92 15.15 -25.18
C ASP A 332 6.15 14.23 -25.12
N ASN A 333 6.94 14.24 -26.20
CA ASN A 333 8.13 13.41 -26.33
C ASN A 333 9.18 13.68 -25.25
N ASN A 334 9.05 14.81 -24.54
CA ASN A 334 9.95 15.17 -23.44
C ASN A 334 9.64 14.43 -22.12
N LEU A 335 8.49 13.73 -22.01
CA LEU A 335 8.05 12.98 -20.81
C LEU A 335 8.46 11.51 -20.85
N ILE A 336 9.74 11.26 -21.09
CA ILE A 336 10.27 9.92 -21.37
C ILE A 336 9.85 8.90 -20.29
N ASN A 337 9.87 9.29 -19.02
CA ASN A 337 9.53 8.40 -17.91
C ASN A 337 8.03 8.04 -17.86
N LEU A 338 7.14 9.01 -18.07
CA LEU A 338 5.70 8.77 -18.09
C LEU A 338 5.30 7.88 -19.27
N ASN A 339 5.91 8.11 -20.43
CA ASN A 339 5.67 7.32 -21.64
C ASN A 339 6.16 5.88 -21.47
N LYS A 340 7.34 5.65 -20.87
CA LYS A 340 7.83 4.30 -20.53
C LYS A 340 6.86 3.55 -19.61
N ILE A 341 6.36 4.22 -18.57
CA ILE A 341 5.38 3.65 -17.63
C ILE A 341 4.06 3.34 -18.36
N ASN A 342 3.57 4.24 -19.19
CA ASN A 342 2.34 4.04 -19.97
C ASN A 342 2.45 2.86 -20.93
N THR A 343 3.56 2.72 -21.65
CA THR A 343 3.81 1.55 -22.50
C THR A 343 3.79 0.28 -21.67
N HIS A 344 4.54 0.24 -20.55
CA HIS A 344 4.60 -0.92 -19.66
C HIS A 344 3.24 -1.35 -19.12
N ILE A 345 2.39 -0.40 -18.74
CA ILE A 345 1.04 -0.69 -18.23
C ILE A 345 0.21 -1.40 -19.29
N ASN A 346 0.30 -0.95 -20.53
CA ASN A 346 -0.50 -1.50 -21.62
C ASN A 346 0.00 -2.89 -22.06
N THR A 347 1.31 -3.13 -21.98
CA THR A 347 1.96 -4.36 -22.47
C THR A 347 2.05 -5.46 -21.41
N ASN A 348 2.53 -5.13 -20.20
CA ASN A 348 3.00 -6.13 -19.23
C ASN A 348 2.27 -6.11 -17.90
N PHE A 349 1.52 -5.05 -17.59
CA PHE A 349 0.83 -4.94 -16.31
C PHE A 349 -0.60 -5.44 -16.37
N THR A 350 -1.04 -6.12 -15.32
CA THR A 350 -2.45 -6.46 -15.08
C THR A 350 -2.89 -5.93 -13.72
N PHE A 351 -4.02 -5.22 -13.71
CA PHE A 351 -4.69 -4.77 -12.50
C PHE A 351 -5.47 -5.91 -11.85
N GLY A 352 -4.99 -6.41 -10.71
CA GLY A 352 -5.64 -7.53 -10.00
C GLY A 352 -5.51 -8.86 -10.75
N SER A 353 -5.96 -9.94 -10.11
CA SER A 353 -5.82 -11.30 -10.65
C SER A 353 -6.77 -11.55 -11.83
N ASN A 354 -6.41 -11.11 -13.03
CA ASN A 354 -6.87 -11.82 -14.22
C ASN A 354 -6.11 -13.15 -14.22
N SER A 355 -6.76 -14.18 -13.69
CA SER A 355 -6.32 -15.55 -13.75
C SER A 355 -6.43 -16.07 -15.19
N THR A 356 -5.49 -15.70 -16.05
CA THR A 356 -4.94 -16.69 -16.97
C THR A 356 -3.94 -17.51 -16.17
N SER A 357 -4.48 -18.50 -15.46
CA SER A 357 -3.83 -19.76 -15.09
C SER A 357 -2.30 -19.75 -15.01
N ILE A 358 -1.77 -19.35 -13.85
CA ILE A 358 -0.55 -19.98 -13.32
C ILE A 358 -1.02 -21.16 -12.45
N SER A 359 -1.60 -22.17 -13.10
CA SER A 359 -1.99 -23.45 -12.46
C SER A 359 -0.87 -24.49 -12.52
N ASN A 360 0.28 -24.20 -13.15
CA ASN A 360 1.37 -25.14 -13.38
C ASN A 360 2.72 -24.65 -12.83
N ILE A 361 2.80 -24.26 -11.54
CA ILE A 361 4.12 -24.03 -10.89
C ILE A 361 4.85 -25.37 -10.63
N ASN A 362 4.15 -26.51 -10.71
CA ASN A 362 4.76 -27.84 -10.55
C ASN A 362 5.62 -28.29 -11.74
N GLU A 363 5.74 -27.49 -12.81
CA GLU A 363 6.54 -27.82 -14.02
C GLU A 363 7.60 -26.75 -14.34
N ILE A 364 8.01 -25.92 -13.38
CA ILE A 364 9.24 -25.15 -13.57
C ILE A 364 10.40 -26.13 -13.35
N ASN A 365 11.07 -26.53 -14.44
CA ASN A 365 12.38 -27.19 -14.39
C ASN A 365 13.40 -26.24 -13.75
N VAL A 366 13.41 -26.21 -12.41
CA VAL A 366 14.46 -25.62 -11.61
C VAL A 366 15.58 -26.64 -11.55
N SER A 367 16.67 -26.41 -12.26
CA SER A 367 17.89 -27.21 -12.07
C SER A 367 18.45 -26.93 -10.68
N PRO A 368 18.41 -27.87 -9.72
CA PRO A 368 18.87 -27.61 -8.36
C PRO A 368 20.38 -27.85 -8.31
N LEU A 369 21.16 -26.81 -8.02
CA LEU A 369 22.49 -27.00 -7.45
C LEU A 369 22.33 -27.06 -5.92
N THR A 370 22.55 -28.27 -5.41
CA THR A 370 22.60 -28.76 -4.03
C THR A 370 22.58 -27.72 -2.89
N ILE A 371 21.51 -27.75 -2.09
CA ILE A 371 21.39 -27.10 -0.78
C ILE A 371 21.32 -28.21 0.29
N PRO A 372 22.05 -28.13 1.43
CA PRO A 372 21.95 -29.10 2.53
C PRO A 372 20.62 -28.94 3.29
N PRO A 373 20.14 -29.98 4.01
CA PRO A 373 18.72 -30.12 4.34
C PRO A 373 18.24 -29.12 5.40
N MET A 374 17.16 -28.41 5.08
CA MET A 374 16.33 -27.70 6.06
C MET A 374 15.48 -28.71 6.85
N ILE A 375 15.54 -28.61 8.16
CA ILE A 375 14.62 -29.28 9.08
C ILE A 375 13.26 -28.59 8.95
N THR A 376 12.25 -29.31 8.45
CA THR A 376 10.85 -28.87 8.41
C THR A 376 10.15 -29.34 9.67
N ASP A 377 9.59 -28.40 10.43
CA ASP A 377 8.70 -28.72 11.54
C ASP A 377 7.26 -28.74 11.06
N SER A 378 6.52 -29.78 11.45
CA SER A 378 5.31 -30.27 10.79
C SER A 378 4.10 -30.15 11.71
N THR A 379 3.18 -29.22 11.43
CA THR A 379 1.81 -29.27 11.97
C THR A 379 0.81 -28.53 11.07
N GLN A 380 -0.02 -29.26 10.30
CA GLN A 380 -1.51 -29.11 10.19
C GLN A 380 -2.11 -29.81 8.94
N PRO A 381 -2.33 -31.14 8.96
CA PRO A 381 -2.90 -31.90 7.84
C PRO A 381 -4.38 -31.57 7.50
N ASP A 382 -5.18 -31.09 8.46
CA ASP A 382 -6.62 -30.86 8.25
C ASP A 382 -6.91 -29.65 7.34
N LYS A 383 -6.07 -28.60 7.41
CA LYS A 383 -6.30 -27.37 6.65
C LYS A 383 -6.11 -27.59 5.16
N GLU A 384 -5.12 -28.40 4.78
CA GLU A 384 -4.88 -28.75 3.38
C GLU A 384 -6.02 -29.62 2.82
N ARG A 385 -6.45 -30.64 3.59
CA ARG A 385 -7.54 -31.55 3.22
C ARG A 385 -8.84 -30.81 2.85
N PHE A 386 -9.32 -29.93 3.73
CA PHE A 386 -10.61 -29.26 3.52
C PHE A 386 -10.53 -28.06 2.57
N THR A 387 -9.35 -27.50 2.34
CA THR A 387 -9.17 -26.40 1.37
C THR A 387 -9.51 -26.85 -0.06
N LEU A 388 -9.16 -28.08 -0.43
CA LEU A 388 -9.50 -28.63 -1.74
C LEU A 388 -11.00 -28.81 -1.93
N PHE A 389 -11.69 -29.32 -0.90
CA PHE A 389 -13.16 -29.44 -0.89
C PHE A 389 -13.84 -28.09 -1.09
N VAL A 390 -13.43 -27.07 -0.33
CA VAL A 390 -14.01 -25.72 -0.44
C VAL A 390 -13.78 -25.12 -1.83
N LYS A 391 -12.59 -25.30 -2.40
CA LYS A 391 -12.29 -24.85 -3.78
C LYS A 391 -13.23 -25.51 -4.80
N LYS A 392 -13.45 -26.81 -4.71
CA LYS A 392 -14.40 -27.51 -5.59
C LYS A 392 -15.81 -26.95 -5.41
N LEU A 393 -16.27 -26.80 -4.17
CA LEU A 393 -17.62 -26.33 -3.84
C LEU A 393 -17.93 -24.94 -4.43
N ILE A 394 -16.99 -23.99 -4.33
CA ILE A 394 -17.17 -22.62 -4.86
C ILE A 394 -16.94 -22.49 -6.37
N GLN A 395 -16.48 -23.56 -7.02
CA GLN A 395 -16.27 -23.65 -8.48
C GLN A 395 -17.37 -24.45 -9.20
N ILE A 396 -18.31 -25.06 -8.46
CA ILE A 396 -19.45 -25.77 -9.05
C ILE A 396 -20.29 -24.84 -9.95
N ASP A 397 -20.47 -23.58 -9.52
CA ASP A 397 -21.10 -22.56 -10.36
C ASP A 397 -20.05 -21.86 -11.21
N LYS A 398 -20.02 -22.18 -12.51
CA LYS A 398 -19.06 -21.63 -13.47
C LYS A 398 -19.28 -20.14 -13.75
N LEU A 399 -20.47 -19.60 -13.52
CA LEU A 399 -20.82 -18.20 -13.77
C LEU A 399 -20.48 -17.32 -12.56
N HIS A 400 -20.72 -17.82 -11.35
CA HIS A 400 -20.52 -17.08 -10.12
C HIS A 400 -19.31 -17.60 -9.35
N GLN A 401 -18.11 -17.37 -9.87
CA GLN A 401 -16.88 -17.89 -9.25
C GLN A 401 -16.44 -17.07 -8.03
N GLY A 402 -15.91 -17.76 -7.03
CA GLY A 402 -15.34 -17.16 -5.83
C GLY A 402 -14.02 -17.80 -5.45
N TYR A 403 -13.34 -17.18 -4.48
CA TYR A 403 -12.07 -17.66 -3.96
C TYR A 403 -12.05 -17.58 -2.43
N ILE A 404 -11.20 -18.40 -1.82
CA ILE A 404 -10.99 -18.40 -0.37
C ILE A 404 -10.14 -17.17 -0.04
N ARG A 405 -10.72 -16.16 0.59
CA ARG A 405 -10.02 -14.97 1.09
C ARG A 405 -9.16 -15.33 2.31
N SER A 406 -9.71 -16.13 3.22
CA SER A 406 -9.01 -16.58 4.41
C SER A 406 -9.63 -17.86 4.95
N CYS A 407 -8.84 -18.67 5.64
CA CYS A 407 -9.30 -19.78 6.46
C CYS A 407 -8.78 -19.57 7.88
N VAL A 408 -9.71 -19.46 8.83
CA VAL A 408 -9.40 -19.32 10.26
C VAL A 408 -10.07 -20.46 11.01
N ARG A 409 -9.37 -21.08 11.96
CA ARG A 409 -10.01 -22.01 12.90
C ARG A 409 -10.83 -21.19 13.89
N GLY A 410 -11.98 -21.71 14.31
CA GLY A 410 -12.73 -21.14 15.43
C GLY A 410 -11.91 -21.13 16.72
N ASN A 411 -12.51 -20.65 17.81
CA ASN A 411 -11.84 -20.67 19.12
C ASN A 411 -11.25 -22.05 19.45
N ARG A 412 -10.23 -22.08 20.31
CA ARG A 412 -9.38 -23.26 20.59
C ARG A 412 -10.13 -24.56 20.95
N ASN A 413 -11.42 -24.50 21.27
CA ASN A 413 -12.27 -25.63 21.63
C ASN A 413 -13.31 -26.03 20.55
N THR A 414 -13.23 -25.47 19.35
CA THR A 414 -14.17 -25.80 18.25
C THR A 414 -13.43 -26.48 17.10
N ASP A 415 -13.90 -27.66 16.68
CA ASP A 415 -13.47 -28.38 15.48
C ASP A 415 -14.03 -27.75 14.19
N ILE A 416 -14.17 -26.42 14.18
CA ILE A 416 -14.80 -25.68 13.09
C ILE A 416 -13.75 -24.82 12.37
N LEU A 417 -13.63 -25.01 11.06
CA LEU A 417 -12.87 -24.14 10.15
C LEU A 417 -13.81 -23.15 9.47
N PHE A 418 -13.42 -21.88 9.45
CA PHE A 418 -14.16 -20.79 8.82
C PHE A 418 -13.41 -20.32 7.56
N TYR A 419 -13.97 -20.66 6.40
CA TYR A 419 -13.49 -20.20 5.11
C TYR A 419 -14.29 -18.97 4.68
N ASN A 420 -13.67 -17.79 4.74
CA ASN A 420 -14.28 -16.58 4.21
C ASN A 420 -14.13 -16.57 2.69
N ILE A 421 -15.25 -16.49 1.97
CA ILE A 421 -15.28 -16.53 0.51
C ILE A 421 -15.52 -15.13 -0.03
N GLU A 422 -14.71 -14.75 -1.02
CA GLU A 422 -14.79 -13.48 -1.74
C GLU A 422 -14.93 -13.74 -3.24
N GLY A 423 -15.28 -12.70 -4.01
CA GLY A 423 -15.70 -12.84 -5.41
C GLY A 423 -17.22 -12.93 -5.59
N ASN A 424 -17.66 -13.59 -6.66
CA ASN A 424 -19.05 -13.64 -7.11
C ASN A 424 -19.81 -14.88 -6.58
N TYR A 425 -19.10 -15.87 -6.03
CA TYR A 425 -19.73 -17.01 -5.35
C TYR A 425 -20.33 -16.56 -4.01
N ARG A 426 -21.62 -16.21 -4.04
CA ARG A 426 -22.42 -15.66 -2.93
C ARG A 426 -23.71 -16.45 -2.72
N PHE A 427 -23.64 -17.76 -2.96
CA PHE A 427 -24.79 -18.65 -2.92
C PHE A 427 -25.37 -18.73 -1.51
N CYS A 428 -26.69 -18.54 -1.41
CA CYS A 428 -27.43 -18.76 -0.18
C CYS A 428 -28.26 -20.04 -0.32
N PRO A 429 -27.94 -21.11 0.42
CA PRO A 429 -28.67 -22.37 0.35
C PRO A 429 -30.16 -22.25 0.67
N ARG A 430 -30.55 -21.23 1.45
CA ARG A 430 -31.95 -21.01 1.84
C ARG A 430 -32.79 -20.36 0.74
N LYS A 431 -32.18 -19.46 -0.04
CA LYS A 431 -32.85 -18.83 -1.19
C LYS A 431 -32.68 -19.65 -2.48
N GLY A 432 -31.77 -20.62 -2.48
CA GLY A 432 -31.39 -21.38 -3.68
C GLY A 432 -30.72 -20.50 -4.75
N ALA A 433 -30.21 -19.32 -4.37
CA ALA A 433 -29.72 -18.31 -5.31
C ALA A 433 -28.56 -17.47 -4.74
N HIS A 434 -27.85 -16.76 -5.61
CA HIS A 434 -26.75 -15.86 -5.25
C HIS A 434 -27.25 -14.48 -4.80
N HIS A 435 -26.63 -13.91 -3.76
CA HIS A 435 -26.89 -12.52 -3.37
C HIS A 435 -26.03 -11.53 -4.17
N GLN A 436 -26.56 -10.32 -4.42
CA GLN A 436 -25.87 -9.29 -5.21
C GLN A 436 -24.68 -8.62 -4.50
N ARG A 437 -24.70 -8.46 -3.16
CA ARG A 437 -23.68 -7.64 -2.44
C ARG A 437 -23.01 -8.30 -1.23
N ASN A 438 -23.54 -9.40 -0.71
CA ASN A 438 -23.09 -9.95 0.57
C ASN A 438 -22.07 -11.08 0.39
N THR A 439 -21.00 -11.03 1.19
CA THR A 439 -20.01 -12.12 1.25
C THR A 439 -20.55 -13.30 2.06
N ILE A 440 -20.02 -14.49 1.79
CA ILE A 440 -20.41 -15.72 2.47
C ILE A 440 -19.21 -16.33 3.19
N ALA A 441 -19.47 -17.15 4.20
CA ALA A 441 -18.48 -17.98 4.85
C ALA A 441 -18.92 -19.43 4.75
N ILE A 442 -17.98 -20.32 4.42
CA ILE A 442 -18.17 -21.76 4.48
C ILE A 442 -17.58 -22.25 5.80
N LEU A 443 -18.40 -22.88 6.62
CA LEU A 443 -18.00 -23.44 7.90
C LEU A 443 -17.89 -24.95 7.73
N ILE A 444 -16.79 -25.55 8.21
CA ILE A 444 -16.56 -26.99 8.17
C ILE A 444 -16.36 -27.49 9.59
N ASP A 445 -17.19 -28.42 10.02
CA ASP A 445 -16.99 -29.22 11.23
C ASP A 445 -16.10 -30.42 10.87
N THR A 446 -14.83 -30.35 11.26
CA THR A 446 -13.82 -31.35 10.94
C THR A 446 -14.03 -32.67 11.69
N LYS A 447 -14.78 -32.65 12.80
CA LYS A 447 -15.06 -33.84 13.62
C LYS A 447 -16.21 -34.65 13.04
N ASN A 448 -17.30 -33.97 12.65
CA ASN A 448 -18.49 -34.62 12.10
C ASN A 448 -18.45 -34.73 10.56
N LEU A 449 -17.40 -34.21 9.91
CA LEU A 449 -17.27 -34.14 8.44
C LEU A 449 -18.50 -33.51 7.79
N THR A 450 -18.95 -32.38 8.34
CA THR A 450 -20.08 -31.64 7.78
C THR A 450 -19.69 -30.21 7.44
N TYR A 451 -20.40 -29.58 6.52
CA TYR A 451 -20.22 -28.19 6.16
C TYR A 451 -21.54 -27.43 6.10
N THR A 452 -21.47 -26.12 6.26
CA THR A 452 -22.59 -25.20 6.02
C THR A 452 -22.11 -23.92 5.37
N ILE A 453 -23.02 -23.23 4.66
CA ILE A 453 -22.73 -21.94 4.02
C ILE A 453 -23.54 -20.87 4.75
N ARG A 454 -22.84 -19.93 5.38
CA ARG A 454 -23.41 -18.78 6.06
C ARG A 454 -23.30 -17.55 5.19
N CYS A 455 -24.43 -16.94 4.81
CA CYS A 455 -24.43 -15.63 4.17
C CYS A 455 -24.52 -14.51 5.22
N LYS A 456 -23.83 -13.39 4.98
CA LYS A 456 -23.81 -12.23 5.89
C LYS A 456 -24.95 -11.23 5.61
N ASP A 457 -26.03 -11.69 4.99
CA ASP A 457 -27.20 -10.87 4.70
C ASP A 457 -28.04 -10.71 5.97
N ALA A 458 -28.38 -9.47 6.35
CA ALA A 458 -29.10 -9.18 7.60
C ALA A 458 -30.44 -9.91 7.71
N ASN A 459 -31.11 -10.21 6.57
CA ASN A 459 -32.36 -10.96 6.55
C ASN A 459 -32.16 -12.47 6.73
N CYS A 460 -30.91 -12.96 6.69
CA CYS A 460 -30.55 -14.37 6.78
C CYS A 460 -29.70 -14.71 8.02
N ASP A 461 -29.09 -13.72 8.69
CA ASP A 461 -28.09 -13.92 9.76
C ASP A 461 -28.70 -14.42 11.10
N ASN A 462 -30.02 -14.29 11.30
CA ASN A 462 -30.70 -14.61 12.57
C ASN A 462 -31.45 -15.97 12.63
N ARG A 463 -31.03 -17.00 11.88
CA ARG A 463 -31.69 -18.34 11.93
C ARG A 463 -30.71 -19.51 11.94
N SER A 464 -31.14 -20.67 12.43
CA SER A 464 -30.36 -21.91 12.59
C SER A 464 -29.67 -22.39 11.31
N LEU A 465 -28.40 -22.79 11.42
CA LEU A 465 -27.58 -23.28 10.30
C LEU A 465 -27.99 -24.69 9.90
N ILE A 466 -28.01 -24.95 8.59
CA ILE A 466 -28.28 -26.28 8.02
C ILE A 466 -26.95 -26.89 7.61
N TRP A 467 -26.57 -28.00 8.24
CA TRP A 467 -25.32 -28.71 7.96
C TRP A 467 -25.54 -29.83 6.94
N LYS A 468 -24.57 -30.01 6.04
CA LYS A 468 -24.53 -31.04 5.01
C LYS A 468 -23.31 -31.92 5.21
N ILE A 469 -23.41 -33.20 4.88
CA ILE A 469 -22.28 -34.14 4.96
C ILE A 469 -21.27 -33.79 3.85
N ILE A 470 -19.98 -33.89 4.17
CA ILE A 470 -18.87 -33.83 3.22
C ILE A 470 -18.62 -35.28 2.76
N GLU A 471 -18.98 -35.59 1.52
CA GLU A 471 -18.73 -36.89 0.89
C GLU A 471 -17.26 -37.10 0.49
#